data_AF-A0A8C2BWA1-F1
#
_entry.id   AF-A0A8C2BWA1-F1
#
_cell.length_a   1.000
_cell.length_b   1.000
_cell.length_c   1.000
_cell.angle_alpha   90.00
_cell.angle_beta   90.00
_cell.angle_gamma   90.00
#
_symmetry.space_group_name_H-M   'P 1'
#
loop_
_entity.id
_entity.type
_entity.pdbx_description
1 polymer ?
#
loop_
_entity_poly.entity_id
_entity_poly.type
_entity_poly.pdbx_seq_one_letter_code
_entity_poly.pdbx_strand_id
1 'polypeptide(L)'
;MAPTVQTQAQREDGHRSSAHRSVPERSGVVCRVKYGNSLPDIPFDPKFITYPFDQHRFVQYKATSLEKQHKHELLTEPDLGVTIDLINPDTYRIDPSILLDPADEKLLEEEIQAPSSSKRSQQHAKVVPWMRKTEYISTEFNRYGVSNEKVEVKIGVSVKQQFTEEEIYKDRDSQIAAIEKTFEDAQKSIAQHYSKPRVTPVEVLPVFPDFKMWINPCAQVIFDSDPAPKDVSAPAGVDMMSQAMIRGMMDEEGNQFVAYFLPNEDTMRKRKRDVEEDLEYMPDEL
;
A
#
# COMPACT_ATOMS: atom_id res chain seq x y z
N MET A 1 -35.51 -82.45 -33.24
CA MET A 1 -34.79 -83.74 -33.20
C MET A 1 -35.62 -84.71 -32.36
N ALA A 2 -35.79 -85.96 -32.82
CA ALA A 2 -36.18 -87.12 -31.99
C ALA A 2 -34.88 -87.84 -31.55
N PRO A 3 -34.81 -88.75 -30.54
CA PRO A 3 -35.80 -89.73 -30.02
C PRO A 3 -36.06 -89.61 -28.48
N THR A 4 -36.84 -90.45 -27.75
CA THR A 4 -38.04 -91.28 -28.01
C THR A 4 -38.65 -91.80 -26.69
N VAL A 5 -39.98 -91.71 -26.53
CA VAL A 5 -40.95 -92.57 -25.79
C VAL A 5 -40.51 -93.42 -24.57
N GLN A 6 -41.25 -93.30 -23.47
CA GLN A 6 -41.75 -94.47 -22.71
C GLN A 6 -43.22 -94.27 -22.27
N THR A 7 -44.13 -94.94 -22.96
CA THR A 7 -45.56 -94.99 -22.63
C THR A 7 -45.80 -95.98 -21.48
N GLN A 8 -46.39 -95.54 -20.37
CA GLN A 8 -46.79 -96.48 -19.31
C GLN A 8 -48.07 -97.24 -19.67
N ALA A 9 -48.08 -98.53 -19.31
CA ALA A 9 -49.14 -99.46 -19.67
C ALA A 9 -50.39 -99.27 -18.80
N GLN A 10 -51.54 -99.08 -19.45
CA GLN A 10 -52.85 -99.22 -18.81
C GLN A 10 -53.24 -100.70 -18.87
N ARG A 11 -53.23 -101.38 -17.72
CA ARG A 11 -53.79 -102.73 -17.56
C ARG A 11 -55.18 -102.61 -16.94
N GLU A 12 -56.20 -102.99 -17.69
CA GLU A 12 -57.53 -103.24 -17.13
C GLU A 12 -57.66 -104.74 -16.83
N ASP A 13 -57.62 -105.10 -15.55
CA ASP A 13 -57.92 -106.47 -15.08
C ASP A 13 -59.41 -106.55 -14.67
N GLY A 14 -60.23 -107.12 -15.56
CA GLY A 14 -61.65 -107.35 -15.34
C GLY A 14 -61.96 -108.80 -14.93
N HIS A 15 -62.60 -108.97 -13.76
CA HIS A 15 -63.23 -110.19 -13.26
C HIS A 15 -62.38 -111.45 -12.98
N ARG A 16 -62.15 -111.70 -11.68
CA ARG A 16 -62.35 -113.03 -11.08
C ARG A 16 -63.15 -112.95 -9.78
N SER A 17 -63.84 -114.04 -9.46
CA SER A 17 -64.98 -114.10 -8.53
C SER A 17 -64.62 -114.25 -7.05
N SER A 18 -65.54 -113.80 -6.20
CA SER A 18 -65.56 -113.95 -4.73
C SER A 18 -65.52 -115.39 -4.24
N ALA A 19 -64.78 -115.66 -3.15
CA ALA A 19 -65.27 -116.43 -1.98
C ALA A 19 -64.29 -116.40 -0.78
N HIS A 20 -64.82 -115.99 0.39
CA HIS A 20 -64.44 -116.32 1.79
C HIS A 20 -63.02 -116.82 2.17
N ARG A 21 -62.40 -116.15 3.16
CA ARG A 21 -62.25 -116.73 4.52
C ARG A 21 -62.11 -115.66 5.62
N SER A 22 -62.48 -116.03 6.84
CA SER A 22 -62.61 -115.19 8.04
C SER A 22 -61.31 -115.01 8.86
N VAL A 23 -61.28 -113.92 9.63
CA VAL A 23 -60.22 -113.35 10.50
C VAL A 23 -59.71 -114.32 11.60
N PRO A 24 -58.54 -114.04 12.23
CA PRO A 24 -58.62 -113.42 13.57
C PRO A 24 -57.67 -112.23 13.79
N GLU A 25 -58.13 -111.23 14.54
CA GLU A 25 -57.43 -109.99 14.85
C GLU A 25 -56.29 -110.21 15.85
N ARG A 26 -55.02 -109.97 15.46
CA ARG A 26 -53.92 -109.40 16.29
C ARG A 26 -52.75 -108.89 15.42
N SER A 27 -53.04 -108.08 14.39
CA SER A 27 -52.00 -107.39 13.63
C SER A 27 -52.02 -105.89 13.92
N GLY A 28 -51.02 -105.40 14.67
CA GLY A 28 -50.76 -103.97 14.78
C GLY A 28 -50.52 -103.34 13.40
N VAL A 29 -50.79 -102.05 13.26
CA VAL A 29 -50.73 -101.34 11.97
C VAL A 29 -49.34 -101.53 11.33
N VAL A 30 -49.31 -102.11 10.14
CA VAL A 30 -48.08 -102.41 9.40
C VAL A 30 -47.48 -101.10 8.88
N CYS A 31 -46.64 -100.48 9.71
CA CYS A 31 -45.90 -99.27 9.36
C CYS A 31 -44.43 -99.61 9.06
N ARG A 32 -43.95 -99.21 7.87
CA ARG A 32 -42.53 -99.34 7.51
C ARG A 32 -41.74 -98.23 8.21
N VAL A 33 -41.14 -98.56 9.36
CA VAL A 33 -40.21 -97.67 10.06
C VAL A 33 -39.06 -97.30 9.13
N LYS A 34 -38.91 -96.00 8.86
CA LYS A 34 -37.78 -95.41 8.15
C LYS A 34 -37.11 -94.40 9.08
N TYR A 35 -35.85 -94.64 9.43
CA TYR A 35 -35.02 -93.64 10.08
C TYR A 35 -34.49 -92.68 9.03
N GLY A 36 -34.78 -91.39 9.18
CA GLY A 36 -34.33 -90.33 8.28
C GLY A 36 -33.48 -89.31 9.04
N ASN A 37 -32.41 -88.83 8.40
CA ASN A 37 -31.67 -87.67 8.82
C ASN A 37 -31.78 -86.63 7.70
N SER A 38 -32.88 -85.87 7.70
CA SER A 38 -33.08 -84.80 6.72
C SER A 38 -32.30 -83.57 7.17
N LEU A 39 -31.44 -83.06 6.28
CA LEU A 39 -30.74 -81.80 6.52
C LEU A 39 -31.76 -80.65 6.47
N PRO A 40 -31.60 -79.60 7.29
CA PRO A 40 -32.40 -78.39 7.16
C PRO A 40 -32.08 -77.68 5.85
N ASP A 41 -33.07 -77.00 5.29
CA ASP A 41 -32.89 -76.13 4.12
C ASP A 41 -31.91 -74.98 4.44
N ILE A 42 -31.28 -74.44 3.40
CA ILE A 42 -30.23 -73.42 3.51
C ILE A 42 -30.81 -72.19 4.23
N PRO A 43 -30.31 -71.81 5.42
CA PRO A 43 -31.07 -70.95 6.33
C PRO A 43 -31.08 -69.46 5.98
N PHE A 44 -30.31 -69.01 4.99
CA PHE A 44 -30.15 -67.59 4.68
C PHE A 44 -30.08 -67.33 3.17
N ASP A 45 -31.14 -66.68 2.65
CA ASP A 45 -31.10 -66.00 1.36
C ASP A 45 -30.12 -64.79 1.40
N PRO A 46 -29.51 -64.42 0.26
CA PRO A 46 -28.64 -63.25 0.18
C PRO A 46 -29.41 -61.97 0.50
N LYS A 47 -28.91 -61.20 1.47
CA LYS A 47 -29.54 -59.95 1.90
C LYS A 47 -29.24 -58.84 0.89
N PHE A 48 -30.27 -58.35 0.20
CA PHE A 48 -30.17 -57.14 -0.62
C PHE A 48 -29.86 -55.92 0.26
N ILE A 49 -28.80 -55.19 -0.10
CA ILE A 49 -28.49 -53.89 0.51
C ILE A 49 -29.37 -52.81 -0.12
N THR A 50 -29.92 -51.92 0.70
CA THR A 50 -30.67 -50.74 0.22
C THR A 50 -29.73 -49.76 -0.45
N TYR A 51 -30.08 -49.27 -1.64
CA TYR A 51 -29.33 -48.20 -2.32
C TYR A 51 -29.32 -46.94 -1.42
N PRO A 52 -28.15 -46.44 -0.97
CA PRO A 52 -28.06 -45.45 0.12
C PRO A 52 -28.37 -44.01 -0.32
N PHE A 53 -29.01 -43.86 -1.48
CA PHE A 53 -28.97 -42.66 -2.30
C PHE A 53 -30.36 -42.39 -2.87
N ASP A 54 -30.87 -41.18 -2.64
CA ASP A 54 -32.20 -40.77 -3.13
C ASP A 54 -32.30 -40.82 -4.67
N GLN A 55 -33.40 -41.40 -5.15
CA GLN A 55 -33.72 -41.52 -6.57
C GLN A 55 -34.01 -40.15 -7.21
N HIS A 56 -34.47 -39.16 -6.43
CA HIS A 56 -34.73 -37.80 -6.92
C HIS A 56 -33.50 -36.88 -6.95
N ARG A 57 -32.29 -37.39 -6.64
CA ARG A 57 -31.02 -36.65 -6.70
C ARG A 57 -30.81 -35.85 -7.99
N PHE A 58 -31.28 -36.39 -9.12
CA PHE A 58 -31.12 -35.79 -10.45
C PHE A 58 -32.25 -34.83 -10.84
N VAL A 59 -33.28 -34.70 -10.01
CA VAL A 59 -34.47 -33.86 -10.23
C VAL A 59 -34.45 -32.58 -9.38
N GLN A 60 -33.50 -32.46 -8.43
CA GLN A 60 -33.36 -31.28 -7.60
C GLN A 60 -32.76 -30.11 -8.39
N TYR A 61 -33.60 -29.12 -8.73
CA TYR A 61 -33.14 -27.85 -9.29
C TYR A 61 -32.13 -27.17 -8.35
N LYS A 62 -30.98 -26.82 -8.89
CA LYS A 62 -29.91 -26.06 -8.22
C LYS A 62 -29.40 -25.03 -9.21
N ALA A 63 -29.59 -23.75 -8.90
CA ALA A 63 -29.12 -22.66 -9.74
C ALA A 63 -27.60 -22.77 -9.95
N THR A 64 -27.19 -23.19 -11.16
CA THR A 64 -25.80 -23.50 -11.47
C THR A 64 -24.96 -22.23 -11.64
N SER A 65 -23.64 -22.34 -11.55
CA SER A 65 -22.73 -21.25 -11.95
C SER A 65 -22.89 -20.89 -13.42
N LEU A 66 -23.29 -21.85 -14.27
CA LEU A 66 -23.52 -21.65 -15.70
C LEU A 66 -24.73 -20.74 -15.96
N GLU A 67 -25.85 -20.94 -15.26
CA GLU A 67 -27.01 -20.03 -15.31
C GLU A 67 -26.64 -18.60 -14.90
N LYS A 68 -25.79 -18.44 -13.86
CA LYS A 68 -25.35 -17.11 -13.40
C LYS A 68 -24.32 -16.44 -14.32
N GLN A 69 -23.56 -17.23 -15.08
CA GLN A 69 -22.58 -16.75 -16.06
C GLN A 69 -23.18 -16.56 -17.44
N HIS A 70 -24.44 -16.98 -17.66
CA HIS A 70 -25.14 -16.80 -18.91
C HIS A 70 -25.44 -15.31 -19.14
N LYS A 71 -24.74 -14.69 -20.09
CA LYS A 71 -25.06 -13.34 -20.56
C LYS A 71 -26.36 -13.41 -21.35
N HIS A 72 -27.47 -13.08 -20.70
CA HIS A 72 -28.75 -12.95 -21.37
C HIS A 72 -28.68 -11.87 -22.45
N GLU A 73 -29.14 -12.22 -23.64
CA GLU A 73 -29.33 -11.27 -24.72
C GLU A 73 -30.45 -10.31 -24.36
N LEU A 74 -30.26 -9.03 -24.67
CA LEU A 74 -31.27 -7.99 -24.48
C LEU A 74 -32.30 -8.17 -25.60
N LEU A 75 -33.42 -8.80 -25.29
CA LEU A 75 -34.57 -8.95 -26.19
C LEU A 75 -35.29 -7.60 -26.34
N THR A 76 -34.66 -6.67 -27.06
CA THR A 76 -35.23 -5.37 -27.40
C THR A 76 -36.10 -5.46 -28.66
N GLU A 77 -36.98 -4.48 -28.82
CA GLU A 77 -37.73 -4.26 -30.05
C GLU A 77 -36.77 -4.02 -31.25
N PRO A 78 -37.24 -4.15 -32.51
CA PRO A 78 -36.38 -3.99 -33.70
C PRO A 78 -35.73 -2.60 -33.86
N ASP A 79 -36.24 -1.58 -33.16
CA ASP A 79 -35.69 -0.22 -33.08
C ASP A 79 -34.73 -0.01 -31.89
N LEU A 80 -34.41 -1.08 -31.15
CA LEU A 80 -33.62 -1.07 -29.91
C LEU A 80 -34.21 -0.15 -28.82
N GLY A 81 -35.50 0.19 -28.90
CA GLY A 81 -36.16 1.15 -28.03
C GLY A 81 -35.88 2.62 -28.37
N VAL A 82 -35.26 2.90 -29.54
CA VAL A 82 -34.93 4.25 -30.01
C VAL A 82 -35.92 4.68 -31.09
N THR A 83 -37.07 5.20 -30.65
CA THR A 83 -38.11 5.73 -31.55
C THR A 83 -37.67 7.04 -32.21
N ILE A 84 -37.71 7.11 -33.55
CA ILE A 84 -37.34 8.32 -34.31
C ILE A 84 -38.59 9.18 -34.53
N ASP A 85 -38.64 10.35 -33.90
CA ASP A 85 -39.77 11.28 -33.96
C ASP A 85 -39.67 12.23 -35.16
N LEU A 86 -40.33 11.88 -36.26
CA LEU A 86 -40.41 12.73 -37.47
C LEU A 86 -41.57 13.73 -37.43
N ILE A 87 -42.33 13.81 -36.33
CA ILE A 87 -43.54 14.64 -36.21
C ILE A 87 -43.20 15.98 -35.55
N ASN A 88 -42.41 15.99 -34.49
CA ASN A 88 -42.02 17.21 -33.80
C ASN A 88 -40.60 17.68 -34.21
N PRO A 89 -40.46 18.81 -34.92
CA PRO A 89 -39.16 19.33 -35.33
C PRO A 89 -38.30 19.85 -34.17
N ASP A 90 -38.89 20.16 -33.01
CA ASP A 90 -38.14 20.65 -31.85
C ASP A 90 -37.40 19.51 -31.10
N THR A 91 -37.82 18.24 -31.26
CA THR A 91 -37.22 17.07 -30.58
C THR A 91 -35.72 16.90 -30.90
N TYR A 92 -35.28 17.28 -32.10
CA TYR A 92 -33.88 17.18 -32.55
C TYR A 92 -33.21 18.54 -32.76
N ARG A 93 -33.79 19.61 -32.22
CA ARG A 93 -33.27 20.97 -32.42
C ARG A 93 -32.08 21.24 -31.50
N ILE A 94 -30.89 21.32 -32.09
CA ILE A 94 -29.64 21.61 -31.37
C ILE A 94 -29.56 23.11 -31.06
N ASP A 95 -29.38 23.46 -29.79
CA ASP A 95 -28.98 24.80 -29.34
C ASP A 95 -27.44 24.91 -29.30
N PRO A 96 -26.80 25.85 -30.04
CA PRO A 96 -25.35 26.06 -30.01
C PRO A 96 -24.76 26.40 -28.63
N SER A 97 -25.57 26.76 -27.63
CA SER A 97 -25.10 27.06 -26.27
C SER A 97 -24.94 25.82 -25.38
N ILE A 98 -25.39 24.65 -25.79
CA ILE A 98 -25.35 23.43 -24.98
C ILE A 98 -23.98 22.76 -25.14
N LEU A 99 -23.30 22.54 -24.01
CA LEU A 99 -22.10 21.70 -23.93
C LEU A 99 -22.49 20.26 -23.63
N LEU A 100 -21.68 19.31 -24.11
CA LEU A 100 -21.88 17.88 -23.84
C LEU A 100 -21.61 17.58 -22.36
N ASP A 101 -22.40 16.68 -21.76
CA ASP A 101 -22.13 16.23 -20.39
C ASP A 101 -20.89 15.31 -20.36
N PRO A 102 -20.02 15.39 -19.33
CA PRO A 102 -18.85 14.50 -19.23
C PRO A 102 -19.17 13.00 -19.21
N ALA A 103 -20.38 12.60 -18.79
CA ALA A 103 -20.82 11.22 -18.86
C ALA A 103 -21.11 10.78 -20.31
N ASP A 104 -21.72 11.66 -21.12
CA ASP A 104 -21.98 11.41 -22.54
C ASP A 104 -20.68 11.45 -23.36
N GLU A 105 -19.79 12.41 -23.07
CA GLU A 105 -18.44 12.48 -23.66
C GLU A 105 -17.67 11.17 -23.44
N LYS A 106 -17.82 10.55 -22.26
CA LYS A 106 -17.20 9.26 -21.94
C LYS A 106 -17.74 8.10 -22.78
N LEU A 107 -18.99 8.17 -23.24
CA LEU A 107 -19.59 7.16 -24.12
C LEU A 107 -19.14 7.30 -25.59
N LEU A 108 -18.60 8.48 -25.97
CA LEU A 108 -18.02 8.72 -27.29
C LEU A 108 -16.55 8.27 -27.40
N GLU A 109 -15.89 7.94 -26.29
CA GLU A 109 -14.54 7.37 -26.33
C GLU A 109 -14.57 5.98 -26.99
N GLU A 110 -13.87 5.83 -28.12
CA GLU A 110 -13.57 4.50 -28.65
C GLU A 110 -12.78 3.68 -27.62
N GLU A 111 -13.11 2.39 -27.46
CA GLU A 111 -12.31 1.48 -26.64
C GLU A 111 -10.97 1.19 -27.36
N ILE A 112 -10.04 2.14 -27.27
CA ILE A 112 -8.67 1.96 -27.67
C ILE A 112 -8.12 0.82 -26.81
N GLN A 113 -8.00 -0.37 -27.40
CA GLN A 113 -7.29 -1.52 -26.84
C GLN A 113 -5.77 -1.26 -26.83
N ALA A 114 -5.37 -0.14 -26.22
CA ALA A 114 -4.02 0.05 -25.75
C ALA A 114 -3.71 -1.14 -24.81
N PRO A 115 -2.66 -1.93 -25.09
CA PRO A 115 -2.37 -3.11 -24.28
C PRO A 115 -2.26 -2.68 -22.83
N SER A 116 -3.06 -3.31 -21.96
CA SER A 116 -3.44 -2.82 -20.62
C SER A 116 -2.27 -2.87 -19.63
N SER A 117 -1.26 -2.05 -19.91
CA SER A 117 -0.02 -1.87 -19.17
C SER A 117 -0.21 -0.99 -17.92
N SER A 118 -1.46 -0.83 -17.47
CA SER A 118 -1.83 -0.27 -16.17
C SER A 118 -1.04 -0.93 -15.01
N LYS A 119 -0.83 -2.25 -15.07
CA LYS A 119 0.05 -2.96 -14.11
C LYS A 119 1.53 -2.56 -14.21
N ARG A 120 2.01 -2.12 -15.38
CA ARG A 120 3.39 -1.70 -15.64
C ARG A 120 3.61 -0.26 -15.17
N SER A 121 2.73 0.67 -15.53
CA SER A 121 2.78 2.06 -15.10
C SER A 121 2.68 2.20 -13.57
N GLN A 122 1.78 1.45 -12.92
CA GLN A 122 1.70 1.37 -11.45
C GLN A 122 3.00 0.90 -10.77
N GLN A 123 3.84 0.11 -11.45
CA GLN A 123 5.13 -0.34 -10.91
C GLN A 123 6.26 0.68 -11.15
N HIS A 124 6.22 1.42 -12.25
CA HIS A 124 7.23 2.46 -12.56
C HIS A 124 7.18 3.68 -11.62
N ALA A 125 6.05 3.93 -10.94
CA ALA A 125 5.91 5.00 -9.96
C ALA A 125 6.37 4.61 -8.53
N LYS A 126 6.78 3.37 -8.28
CA LYS A 126 7.21 2.92 -6.95
C LYS A 126 8.52 3.59 -6.55
N VAL A 127 8.51 4.31 -5.43
CA VAL A 127 9.71 4.87 -4.83
C VAL A 127 10.53 3.72 -4.21
N VAL A 128 11.77 3.58 -4.66
CA VAL A 128 12.68 2.50 -4.26
C VAL A 128 13.94 3.14 -3.68
N PRO A 129 14.27 2.96 -2.38
CA PRO A 129 15.34 3.72 -1.72
C PRO A 129 16.73 3.59 -2.35
N TRP A 130 17.02 2.46 -3.01
CA TRP A 130 18.28 2.20 -3.68
C TRP A 130 18.35 2.66 -5.15
N MET A 131 17.22 3.11 -5.73
CA MET A 131 17.14 3.51 -7.14
C MET A 131 16.96 5.03 -7.27
N ARG A 132 18.04 5.73 -7.60
CA ARG A 132 18.01 7.18 -7.88
C ARG A 132 17.41 7.46 -9.26
N LYS A 133 16.79 8.64 -9.42
CA LYS A 133 16.38 9.16 -10.73
C LYS A 133 17.62 9.46 -11.58
N THR A 134 17.52 9.26 -12.89
CA THR A 134 18.57 9.60 -13.85
C THR A 134 18.73 11.12 -13.95
N GLU A 135 19.95 11.61 -13.74
CA GLU A 135 20.31 13.00 -14.03
C GLU A 135 20.78 13.12 -15.48
N TYR A 136 20.25 14.09 -16.21
CA TYR A 136 20.73 14.44 -17.55
C TYR A 136 21.88 15.44 -17.44
N ILE A 137 22.85 15.37 -18.37
CA ILE A 137 23.97 16.31 -18.42
C ILE A 137 23.45 17.66 -18.92
N SER A 138 23.26 18.61 -18.01
CA SER A 138 23.04 20.02 -18.35
C SER A 138 24.37 20.77 -18.49
N THR A 139 24.34 21.94 -19.11
CA THR A 139 25.51 22.80 -19.35
C THR A 139 26.03 23.52 -18.09
N GLU A 140 25.26 23.52 -17.01
CA GLU A 140 25.53 24.25 -15.76
C GLU A 140 26.01 23.34 -14.61
N PHE A 141 26.86 22.36 -14.93
CA PHE A 141 27.33 21.34 -14.00
C PHE A 141 28.36 21.88 -12.98
N ASN A 142 27.88 22.52 -11.91
CA ASN A 142 28.67 22.76 -10.70
C ASN A 142 28.28 21.73 -9.62
N ARG A 143 28.86 20.52 -9.69
CA ARG A 143 28.93 19.66 -8.49
C ARG A 143 30.06 20.17 -7.60
N TYR A 144 29.84 20.11 -6.28
CA TYR A 144 30.84 20.44 -5.26
C TYR A 144 32.14 19.67 -5.52
N GLY A 145 33.23 20.40 -5.76
CA GLY A 145 34.52 19.85 -6.14
C GLY A 145 35.18 20.71 -7.21
N VAL A 146 35.92 21.73 -6.77
CA VAL A 146 36.77 22.65 -7.56
C VAL A 146 36.22 23.01 -8.94
N SER A 147 35.62 24.20 -9.04
CA SER A 147 35.35 24.83 -10.33
C SER A 147 36.67 24.96 -11.11
N ASN A 148 36.91 24.06 -12.06
CA ASN A 148 37.78 24.33 -13.19
C ASN A 148 37.10 25.40 -14.04
N GLU A 149 37.15 26.64 -13.57
CA GLU A 149 36.87 27.82 -14.37
C GLU A 149 37.88 27.79 -15.52
N LYS A 150 37.41 27.35 -16.69
CA LYS A 150 38.19 27.40 -17.92
C LYS A 150 38.49 28.87 -18.20
N VAL A 151 39.72 29.26 -17.90
CA VAL A 151 40.27 30.62 -18.01
C VAL A 151 40.08 31.22 -19.43
N GLU A 152 39.80 30.38 -20.43
CA GLU A 152 39.86 30.70 -21.86
C GLU A 152 38.56 31.25 -22.49
N VAL A 153 37.48 31.50 -21.73
CA VAL A 153 36.19 32.01 -22.31
C VAL A 153 35.66 33.30 -21.64
N LYS A 154 36.53 34.10 -21.00
CA LYS A 154 36.18 35.44 -20.48
C LYS A 154 37.19 36.54 -20.88
N ILE A 155 37.42 36.68 -22.19
CA ILE A 155 38.09 37.87 -22.75
C ILE A 155 37.02 38.74 -23.45
N GLY A 156 36.74 39.93 -22.89
CA GLY A 156 35.95 40.97 -23.56
C GLY A 156 34.75 41.51 -22.77
N VAL A 157 33.85 40.64 -22.29
CA VAL A 157 32.56 41.08 -21.71
C VAL A 157 32.63 41.32 -20.20
N SER A 158 33.18 40.36 -19.42
CA SER A 158 33.24 40.45 -17.95
C SER A 158 34.07 41.64 -17.46
N VAL A 159 35.11 42.01 -18.22
CA VAL A 159 36.03 43.11 -17.89
C VAL A 159 35.31 44.46 -17.88
N LYS A 160 34.46 44.76 -18.88
CA LYS A 160 33.70 46.03 -18.90
C LYS A 160 32.73 46.19 -17.73
N GLN A 161 32.28 45.08 -17.14
CA GLN A 161 31.36 45.09 -16.02
C GLN A 161 32.09 45.28 -14.67
N GLN A 162 33.30 44.73 -14.51
CA GLN A 162 34.14 44.99 -13.33
C GLN A 162 34.69 46.42 -13.32
N PHE A 163 35.15 46.92 -14.48
CA PHE A 163 35.66 48.29 -14.61
C PHE A 163 34.58 49.38 -14.47
N THR A 164 33.29 49.04 -14.43
CA THR A 164 32.22 50.03 -14.20
C THR A 164 31.84 50.18 -12.72
N GLU A 165 32.19 49.24 -11.83
CA GLU A 165 31.91 49.36 -10.39
C GLU A 165 33.01 50.16 -9.65
N GLU A 166 34.28 50.01 -10.03
CA GLU A 166 35.42 50.70 -9.37
C GLU A 166 35.47 52.23 -9.60
N GLU A 167 34.75 52.76 -10.60
CA GLU A 167 34.73 54.20 -10.88
C GLU A 167 33.67 54.97 -10.09
N ILE A 168 32.70 54.28 -9.46
CA ILE A 168 31.49 54.91 -8.89
C ILE A 168 31.81 55.76 -7.64
N TYR A 169 32.88 55.43 -6.90
CA TYR A 169 33.13 55.97 -5.55
C TYR A 169 34.38 56.87 -5.44
N LYS A 170 34.84 57.49 -6.55
CA LYS A 170 36.05 58.34 -6.54
C LYS A 170 35.82 59.74 -5.96
N ASP A 171 34.60 60.26 -6.01
CA ASP A 171 34.24 61.59 -5.51
C ASP A 171 33.41 61.52 -4.21
N ARG A 172 33.55 62.52 -3.34
CA ARG A 172 32.86 62.61 -2.05
C ARG A 172 31.34 62.68 -2.23
N ASP A 173 30.86 63.48 -3.18
CA ASP A 173 29.42 63.65 -3.37
C ASP A 173 28.80 62.37 -3.96
N SER A 174 29.52 61.66 -4.84
CA SER A 174 29.16 60.32 -5.31
C SER A 174 29.14 59.27 -4.20
N GLN A 175 30.09 59.32 -3.25
CA GLN A 175 30.09 58.44 -2.07
C GLN A 175 28.88 58.71 -1.16
N ILE A 176 28.54 59.98 -0.90
CA ILE A 176 27.37 60.35 -0.08
C ILE A 176 26.08 59.87 -0.75
N ALA A 177 25.91 60.16 -2.05
CA ALA A 177 24.75 59.71 -2.81
C ALA A 177 24.63 58.18 -2.86
N ALA A 178 25.75 57.45 -2.92
CA ALA A 178 25.75 55.99 -2.85
C ALA A 178 25.33 55.46 -1.48
N ILE A 179 25.82 56.06 -0.38
CA ILE A 179 25.43 55.71 0.99
C ILE A 179 23.93 55.93 1.17
N GLU A 180 23.42 57.12 0.83
CA GLU A 180 21.99 57.45 0.93
C GLU A 180 21.13 56.50 0.09
N LYS A 181 21.58 56.17 -1.13
CA LYS A 181 20.94 55.17 -1.99
C LYS A 181 20.85 53.79 -1.31
N THR A 182 21.86 53.32 -0.56
CA THR A 182 21.74 52.03 0.14
C THR A 182 20.64 52.04 1.21
N PHE A 183 20.42 53.17 1.90
CA PHE A 183 19.32 53.30 2.85
C PHE A 183 17.94 53.37 2.17
N GLU A 184 17.86 53.94 0.97
CA GLU A 184 16.64 53.92 0.15
C GLU A 184 16.36 52.52 -0.43
N ASP A 185 17.37 51.86 -0.99
CA ASP A 185 17.26 50.52 -1.58
C ASP A 185 16.88 49.46 -0.53
N ALA A 186 17.39 49.57 0.71
CA ALA A 186 17.03 48.68 1.81
C ALA A 186 15.55 48.81 2.28
N GLN A 187 14.87 49.92 1.95
CA GLN A 187 13.45 50.11 2.26
C GLN A 187 12.51 49.56 1.17
N LYS A 188 13.04 49.10 0.03
CA LYS A 188 12.24 48.60 -1.09
C LYS A 188 11.72 47.19 -0.78
N SER A 189 10.48 46.92 -1.17
CA SER A 189 9.84 45.62 -0.93
C SER A 189 10.61 44.48 -1.60
N ILE A 190 11.12 43.55 -0.80
CA ILE A 190 11.83 42.35 -1.28
C ILE A 190 10.79 41.35 -1.79
N ALA A 191 10.81 41.03 -3.09
CA ALA A 191 9.87 40.07 -3.70
C ALA A 191 10.48 38.68 -3.94
N GLN A 192 11.77 38.61 -4.26
CA GLN A 192 12.45 37.39 -4.68
C GLN A 192 13.91 37.35 -4.23
N HIS A 193 14.44 36.17 -3.95
CA HIS A 193 15.87 35.96 -3.68
C HIS A 193 16.72 36.09 -4.96
N TYR A 194 17.83 36.84 -4.90
CA TYR A 194 18.64 37.23 -6.05
C TYR A 194 19.06 36.07 -6.99
N SER A 195 19.54 34.93 -6.46
CA SER A 195 19.85 33.73 -7.27
C SER A 195 18.70 32.72 -7.42
N LYS A 196 17.58 32.91 -6.70
CA LYS A 196 16.52 31.90 -6.58
C LYS A 196 15.14 32.58 -6.67
N PRO A 197 14.68 32.97 -7.87
CA PRO A 197 13.45 33.74 -8.07
C PRO A 197 12.18 33.15 -7.43
N ARG A 198 12.17 31.84 -7.17
CA ARG A 198 11.04 31.12 -6.54
C ARG A 198 11.03 31.17 -5.00
N VAL A 199 12.01 31.82 -4.37
CA VAL A 199 12.07 31.99 -2.91
C VAL A 199 11.63 33.40 -2.56
N THR A 200 10.50 33.49 -1.85
CA THR A 200 9.93 34.73 -1.30
C THR A 200 10.38 34.92 0.16
N PRO A 201 10.58 36.15 0.64
CA PRO A 201 10.84 36.41 2.05
C PRO A 201 9.59 36.14 2.89
N VAL A 202 9.78 35.66 4.12
CA VAL A 202 8.70 35.41 5.09
C VAL A 202 8.58 36.57 6.07
N GLU A 203 9.71 37.08 6.56
CA GLU A 203 9.82 38.18 7.51
C GLU A 203 11.03 39.05 7.13
N VAL A 204 10.97 40.35 7.44
CA VAL A 204 12.04 41.31 7.20
C VAL A 204 12.39 41.98 8.53
N LEU A 205 13.55 41.65 9.08
CA LEU A 205 14.04 42.19 10.35
C LEU A 205 15.01 43.35 10.08
N PRO A 206 14.66 44.60 10.42
CA PRO A 206 15.55 45.74 10.24
C PRO A 206 16.70 45.70 11.25
N VAL A 207 17.94 45.82 10.76
CA VAL A 207 19.14 45.86 11.60
C VAL A 207 19.37 47.30 12.09
N PHE A 208 18.96 47.57 13.32
CA PHE A 208 19.33 48.80 14.02
C PHE A 208 20.53 48.56 14.94
N PRO A 209 21.45 49.53 15.09
CA PRO A 209 22.43 49.47 16.17
C PRO A 209 21.68 49.46 17.51
N ASP A 210 22.00 48.51 18.38
CA ASP A 210 21.25 48.31 19.61
C ASP A 210 21.42 49.49 20.58
N PHE A 211 20.30 50.11 20.96
CA PHE A 211 20.27 51.28 21.83
C PHE A 211 20.11 50.93 23.32
N LYS A 212 20.05 49.65 23.71
CA LYS A 212 19.67 49.20 25.06
C LYS A 212 20.59 48.16 25.69
N MET A 213 21.07 47.16 24.96
CA MET A 213 21.95 46.11 25.51
C MET A 213 23.45 46.43 25.36
N TRP A 214 23.86 47.47 24.62
CA TRP A 214 25.24 47.96 24.55
C TRP A 214 25.89 48.31 25.90
N ILE A 215 25.09 48.51 26.95
CA ILE A 215 25.58 48.69 28.34
C ILE A 215 26.01 47.37 29.01
N ASN A 216 25.52 46.24 28.51
CA ASN A 216 25.81 44.92 29.08
C ASN A 216 27.12 44.39 28.50
N PRO A 217 28.13 44.08 29.32
CA PRO A 217 29.33 43.41 28.85
C PRO A 217 28.97 42.03 28.26
N CYS A 218 29.18 41.84 26.95
CA CYS A 218 29.02 40.56 26.30
C CYS A 218 30.38 39.83 26.25
N ALA A 219 30.39 38.56 26.66
CA ALA A 219 31.54 37.68 26.50
C ALA A 219 31.25 36.72 25.33
N GLN A 220 32.00 36.85 24.23
CA GLN A 220 31.94 35.88 23.15
C GLN A 220 32.86 34.71 23.47
N VAL A 221 32.28 33.53 23.70
CA VAL A 221 33.02 32.29 23.95
C VAL A 221 33.12 31.51 22.65
N ILE A 222 34.36 31.22 22.24
CA ILE A 222 34.67 30.43 21.03
C ILE A 222 35.54 29.25 21.47
N PHE A 223 35.26 28.07 20.95
CA PHE A 223 36.07 26.87 21.14
C PHE A 223 36.81 26.55 19.83
N ASP A 224 38.14 26.60 19.85
CA ASP A 224 38.99 26.28 18.68
C ASP A 224 39.01 24.77 18.34
N SER A 225 38.40 23.93 19.17
CA SER A 225 38.30 22.48 19.04
C SER A 225 37.04 21.98 19.72
N ASP A 226 36.58 20.79 19.34
CA ASP A 226 35.42 20.14 19.95
C ASP A 226 35.59 20.07 21.49
N PRO A 227 34.68 20.68 22.27
CA PRO A 227 34.78 20.71 23.73
C PRO A 227 34.23 19.43 24.39
N ALA A 228 33.75 18.44 23.63
CA ALA A 228 33.35 17.14 24.15
C ALA A 228 34.55 16.28 24.62
N PRO A 229 34.34 15.33 25.56
CA PRO A 229 35.41 14.45 26.02
C PRO A 229 35.86 13.49 24.91
N LYS A 230 37.17 13.36 24.70
CA LYS A 230 37.76 12.57 23.60
C LYS A 230 37.51 11.06 23.70
N ASP A 231 37.09 10.58 24.88
CA ASP A 231 36.79 9.17 25.15
C ASP A 231 35.36 8.77 24.74
N VAL A 232 34.51 9.74 24.37
CA VAL A 232 33.10 9.54 24.03
C VAL A 232 32.90 9.50 22.51
N SER A 233 32.01 8.61 22.04
CA SER A 233 31.69 8.52 20.60
C SER A 233 31.04 9.81 20.08
N ALA A 234 31.37 10.21 18.84
CA ALA A 234 30.86 11.44 18.22
C ALA A 234 29.34 11.73 18.42
N PRO A 235 28.39 10.79 18.22
CA PRO A 235 26.97 11.08 18.47
C PRO A 235 26.67 11.38 19.94
N ALA A 236 27.25 10.63 20.89
CA ALA A 236 27.06 10.88 22.32
C ALA A 236 27.73 12.18 22.78
N GLY A 237 28.84 12.59 22.13
CA GLY A 237 29.47 13.89 22.34
C GLY A 237 28.56 15.06 21.93
N VAL A 238 27.86 14.93 20.79
CA VAL A 238 26.86 15.92 20.33
C VAL A 238 25.69 16.01 21.32
N ASP A 239 25.18 14.87 21.80
CA ASP A 239 24.10 14.84 22.80
C ASP A 239 24.53 15.55 24.11
N MET A 240 25.75 15.28 24.61
CA MET A 240 26.31 15.97 25.77
C MET A 240 26.47 17.48 25.56
N MET A 241 26.98 17.90 24.39
CA MET A 241 27.14 19.32 24.05
C MET A 241 25.80 20.06 23.95
N SER A 242 24.76 19.41 23.41
CA SER A 242 23.42 19.99 23.30
C SER A 242 22.80 20.36 24.66
N GLN A 243 23.29 19.73 25.74
CA GLN A 243 22.83 19.87 27.11
C GLN A 243 23.83 20.61 28.02
N ALA A 244 24.97 21.03 27.47
CA ALA A 244 26.00 21.75 28.20
C ALA A 244 25.56 23.17 28.56
N MET A 245 26.08 23.70 29.68
CA MET A 245 25.71 25.01 30.20
C MET A 245 26.92 25.92 30.27
N ILE A 246 26.77 27.14 29.76
CA ILE A 246 27.74 28.23 29.90
C ILE A 246 27.27 29.13 31.04
N ARG A 247 28.13 29.37 32.04
CA ARG A 247 27.81 30.27 33.16
C ARG A 247 28.96 31.24 33.43
N GLY A 248 28.64 32.53 33.50
CA GLY A 248 29.56 33.54 34.03
C GLY A 248 29.76 33.33 35.53
N MET A 249 31.02 33.28 35.95
CA MET A 249 31.45 33.22 37.34
C MET A 249 32.41 34.38 37.62
N MET A 250 32.55 34.71 38.90
CA MET A 250 33.42 35.78 39.39
C MET A 250 34.22 35.21 40.54
N ASP A 251 35.54 35.31 40.46
CA ASP A 251 36.46 34.82 41.49
C ASP A 251 36.45 35.75 42.73
N GLU A 252 37.03 35.31 43.85
CA GLU A 252 37.14 36.10 45.08
C GLU A 252 37.93 37.41 44.86
N GLU A 253 38.82 37.43 43.87
CA GLU A 253 39.58 38.61 43.42
C GLU A 253 38.77 39.55 42.50
N GLY A 254 37.55 39.18 42.13
CA GLY A 254 36.67 39.94 41.25
C GLY A 254 36.89 39.72 39.75
N ASN A 255 37.77 38.80 39.37
CA ASN A 255 38.00 38.41 37.97
C ASN A 255 36.78 37.65 37.42
N GLN A 256 36.19 38.16 36.33
CA GLN A 256 35.09 37.48 35.64
C GLN A 256 35.62 36.44 34.66
N PHE A 257 35.17 35.19 34.80
CA PHE A 257 35.50 34.10 33.89
C PHE A 257 34.24 33.33 33.50
N VAL A 258 34.35 32.52 32.44
CA VAL A 258 33.22 31.71 31.96
C VAL A 258 33.53 30.24 32.20
N ALA A 259 32.65 29.58 32.94
CA ALA A 259 32.68 28.14 33.15
C ALA A 259 31.76 27.43 32.15
N TYR A 260 32.30 26.42 31.48
CA TYR A 260 31.58 25.52 30.58
C TYR A 260 31.35 24.18 31.29
N PHE A 261 30.10 23.82 31.53
CA PHE A 261 29.70 22.60 32.23
C PHE A 261 29.13 21.59 31.24
N LEU A 262 29.80 20.44 31.10
CA LEU A 262 29.21 19.27 30.44
C LEU A 262 28.42 18.44 31.47
N PRO A 263 27.29 17.84 31.10
CA PRO A 263 26.57 16.89 31.95
C PRO A 263 27.32 15.55 32.04
N ASN A 264 27.37 14.97 33.25
CA ASN A 264 27.82 13.60 33.46
C ASN A 264 26.81 12.58 32.88
N GLU A 265 27.24 11.34 32.66
CA GLU A 265 26.39 10.25 32.16
C GLU A 265 25.12 10.04 33.02
N ASP A 266 25.24 10.13 34.35
CA ASP A 266 24.10 10.03 35.27
C ASP A 266 23.06 11.15 35.04
N THR A 267 23.54 12.39 34.85
CA THR A 267 22.68 13.56 34.57
C THR A 267 22.00 13.43 33.21
N MET A 268 22.73 12.94 32.19
CA MET A 268 22.17 12.64 30.87
C MET A 268 21.07 11.56 30.96
N ARG A 269 21.29 10.52 31.77
CA ARG A 269 20.32 9.44 31.98
C ARG A 269 19.05 9.91 32.69
N LYS A 270 19.19 10.73 33.74
CA LYS A 270 18.04 11.35 34.43
C LYS A 270 17.23 12.21 33.48
N ARG A 271 17.85 13.19 32.81
CA ARG A 271 17.17 14.04 31.83
C ARG A 271 16.51 13.27 30.69
N LYS A 272 17.12 12.17 30.23
CA LYS A 272 16.50 11.30 29.22
C LYS A 272 15.21 10.64 29.73
N ARG A 273 15.21 10.11 30.96
CA ARG A 273 14.00 9.60 31.62
C ARG A 273 12.96 10.71 31.78
N ASP A 274 13.38 11.87 32.31
CA ASP A 274 12.47 12.99 32.57
C ASP A 274 11.78 13.48 31.28
N VAL A 275 12.48 13.43 30.13
CA VAL A 275 11.93 13.71 28.78
C VAL A 275 11.06 12.56 28.22
N GLU A 276 11.40 11.30 28.50
CA GLU A 276 10.59 10.14 28.08
C GLU A 276 9.29 9.99 28.90
N GLU A 277 9.27 10.48 30.14
CA GLU A 277 8.13 10.42 31.08
C GLU A 277 7.34 11.74 31.18
N ASP A 278 7.79 12.81 30.50
CA ASP A 278 7.21 14.18 30.51
C ASP A 278 7.09 14.76 31.93
N LEU A 279 8.13 14.55 32.75
CA LEU A 279 8.21 14.96 34.16
C LEU A 279 9.10 16.19 34.36
N GLU A 280 8.72 17.06 35.30
CA GLU A 280 9.58 18.15 35.74
C GLU A 280 10.82 17.63 36.48
N TYR A 281 11.97 18.28 36.26
CA TYR A 281 13.26 17.87 36.82
C TYR A 281 13.27 17.95 38.36
N MET A 282 13.37 16.80 39.01
CA MET A 282 13.45 16.66 40.47
C MET A 282 14.91 16.64 40.94
N PRO A 283 15.38 17.63 41.74
CA PRO A 283 16.78 17.73 42.14
C PRO A 283 17.20 16.72 43.23
N ASP A 284 16.25 16.17 43.99
CA ASP A 284 16.51 15.40 45.21
C ASP A 284 16.59 13.86 45.01
N GLU A 285 16.31 13.34 43.81
CA GLU A 285 16.56 11.92 43.51
C GLU A 285 18.02 11.72 43.06
N LEU A 286 18.78 10.93 43.83
CA LEU A 286 20.19 10.61 43.57
C LEU A 286 20.36 9.31 42.77
#